data_AF-A0A520C7T2-F1
#
_entry.id   AF-A0A520C7T2-F1
#
_cell.length_a   1.000
_cell.length_b   1.000
_cell.length_c   1.000
_cell.angle_alpha   90.00
_cell.angle_beta   90.00
_cell.angle_gamma   90.00
#
_symmetry.space_group_name_H-M   'P 1'
#
loop_
_entity.id
_entity.type
_entity.pdbx_description
1 polymer ?
#
loop_
_entity_poly.entity_id
_entity_poly.type
_entity_poly.pdbx_seq_one_letter_code
_entity_poly.pdbx_strand_id
1 'polypeptide(L)'
;MIDGVDAYRNYLEDLVITFDLSYNVRFINQYLDTDELLEYLKATDIYMFTSKDPNQAVSGTFSYALSCSCPIVASKIPHTMEILSDDVGVLVDIQQPKQFADAAIALLQDNNRLEQMGVNAYAKSTPNFWENCAVKQMRFYEQIVPSLSECKLKLPPFKWDHLKKLTNEAGLLQFSNISEPHLASGLTLDDNARALIAMSLHYKAFSDDEVFPYLLLYLEFITKCQLEDGSFLNYFTEHNQIDPRNFEENLEDANGRAIWALGTLISIADSKTESFAAQATRSLFKALPSLYKLKSPRAIAFCIKGLHAAYHADDDPRLLDLIGYLGEHLARIYEENATENWSWFENKMTYANAILPEAVLLTYDLYPEKRYRDIAVESMQFLSDKMFVNGKFKVISNKGWYEKGTIPQEYGEQPIDVCYMMVALDNFYQLLDDEVYKIQLQQAFEWYLGRNHLNHIMYNPLTGSCFDGLEKYNVNLNQGAESSVCYLISWLVALQYFQQEKKTIPLYYSSLQKALSYLL
;
A
#
# COMPACT_ATOMS: atom_id res chain seq x y z
N MET A 1 0.66 -26.41 40.97
CA MET A 1 1.34 -27.71 41.04
C MET A 1 1.99 -27.87 42.39
N ILE A 2 1.63 -28.91 43.13
CA ILE A 2 2.33 -29.33 44.36
C ILE A 2 2.85 -30.74 44.05
N ASP A 3 4.15 -30.96 44.21
CA ASP A 3 4.81 -32.26 43.98
C ASP A 3 4.54 -32.90 42.60
N GLY A 4 4.47 -32.08 41.54
CA GLY A 4 4.19 -32.56 40.18
C GLY A 4 2.72 -32.92 39.91
N VAL A 5 1.84 -32.77 40.90
CA VAL A 5 0.40 -33.00 40.78
C VAL A 5 -0.32 -31.67 40.55
N ASP A 6 -1.12 -31.63 39.49
CA ASP A 6 -2.05 -30.54 39.19
C ASP A 6 -3.47 -31.01 39.53
N ALA A 7 -3.88 -30.79 40.78
CA ALA A 7 -5.19 -31.21 41.28
C ALA A 7 -6.36 -30.55 40.51
N TYR A 8 -6.15 -29.34 39.97
CA TYR A 8 -7.17 -28.67 39.18
C TYR A 8 -7.31 -29.33 37.79
N ARG A 9 -6.19 -29.66 37.13
CA ARG A 9 -6.23 -30.40 35.87
C ARG A 9 -6.88 -31.77 36.03
N ASN A 10 -6.50 -32.54 37.05
CA ASN A 10 -7.09 -33.86 37.28
C ASN A 10 -8.62 -33.76 37.47
N TYR A 11 -9.08 -32.75 38.22
CA TYR A 11 -10.51 -32.46 38.34
C TYR A 11 -11.18 -32.18 36.98
N LEU A 12 -10.53 -31.42 36.09
CA LEU A 12 -11.06 -31.16 34.74
C LEU A 12 -11.07 -32.43 33.87
N GLU A 13 -10.04 -33.27 33.96
CA GLU A 13 -9.98 -34.56 33.24
C GLU A 13 -11.11 -35.50 33.71
N ASP A 14 -11.38 -35.56 35.02
CA ASP A 14 -12.50 -36.31 35.58
C ASP A 14 -13.85 -35.79 35.10
N LEU A 15 -14.03 -34.46 34.98
CA LEU A 15 -15.24 -33.88 34.40
C LEU A 15 -15.42 -34.28 32.94
N VAL A 16 -14.36 -34.27 32.14
CA VAL A 16 -14.40 -34.68 30.72
C VAL A 16 -14.86 -36.13 30.59
N ILE A 17 -14.36 -37.02 31.45
CA ILE A 17 -14.80 -38.43 31.49
C ILE A 17 -16.26 -38.52 31.94
N THR A 18 -16.63 -37.80 33.00
CA THR A 18 -17.99 -37.83 33.57
C THR A 18 -19.05 -37.38 32.57
N PHE A 19 -18.72 -36.42 31.71
CA PHE A 19 -19.62 -35.89 30.68
C PHE A 19 -19.47 -36.55 29.29
N ASP A 20 -18.65 -37.61 29.17
CA ASP A 20 -18.38 -38.31 27.91
C ASP A 20 -17.84 -37.39 26.79
N LEU A 21 -16.96 -36.46 27.16
CA LEU A 21 -16.37 -35.46 26.26
C LEU A 21 -14.93 -35.81 25.82
N SER A 22 -14.48 -37.03 26.08
CA SER A 22 -13.09 -37.45 25.86
C SER A 22 -12.63 -37.34 24.39
N TYR A 23 -13.56 -37.42 23.44
CA TYR A 23 -13.27 -37.22 22.01
C TYR A 23 -13.34 -35.75 21.56
N ASN A 24 -13.82 -34.85 22.43
CA ASN A 24 -14.06 -33.43 22.13
C ASN A 24 -13.13 -32.48 22.89
N VAL A 25 -12.47 -32.94 23.97
CA VAL A 25 -11.57 -32.12 24.78
C VAL A 25 -10.16 -32.71 24.75
N ARG A 26 -9.20 -31.86 24.39
CA ARG A 26 -7.78 -32.21 24.39
C ARG A 26 -7.02 -31.29 25.35
N PHE A 27 -6.32 -31.88 26.33
CA PHE A 27 -5.41 -31.16 27.20
C PHE A 27 -4.01 -31.13 26.58
N ILE A 28 -3.46 -29.92 26.42
CA ILE A 28 -2.07 -29.72 26.00
C ILE A 28 -1.23 -29.53 27.26
N ASN A 29 -0.72 -30.64 27.81
CA ASN A 29 0.01 -30.67 29.06
C ASN A 29 1.51 -30.38 28.88
N GLN A 30 1.83 -29.30 28.19
CA GLN A 30 3.20 -28.82 28.01
C GLN A 30 3.21 -27.30 27.92
N TYR A 31 4.36 -26.69 28.24
CA TYR A 31 4.58 -25.29 27.93
C TYR A 31 4.72 -25.16 26.42
N LEU A 32 3.84 -24.37 25.80
CA LEU A 32 3.94 -24.03 24.40
C LEU A 32 4.85 -22.81 24.25
N ASP A 33 5.88 -22.94 23.42
CA ASP A 33 6.61 -21.76 22.97
C ASP A 33 5.71 -20.90 22.07
N THR A 34 6.21 -19.72 21.70
CA THR A 34 5.39 -18.75 20.96
C THR A 34 5.00 -19.26 19.58
N ASP A 35 5.90 -19.94 18.87
CA ASP A 35 5.61 -20.43 17.52
C ASP A 35 4.54 -21.53 17.57
N GLU A 36 4.67 -22.50 18.48
CA GLU A 36 3.69 -23.56 18.65
C GLU A 36 2.33 -23.00 19.12
N LEU A 37 2.32 -22.06 20.07
CA LEU A 37 1.11 -21.39 20.53
C LEU A 37 0.37 -20.69 19.38
N LEU A 38 1.09 -19.97 18.52
CA LEU A 38 0.50 -19.26 17.40
C LEU A 38 -0.14 -20.23 16.39
N GLU A 39 0.43 -21.42 16.18
CA GLU A 39 -0.19 -22.44 15.33
C GLU A 39 -1.51 -22.96 15.92
N TYR A 40 -1.59 -23.17 17.24
CA TYR A 40 -2.86 -23.49 17.90
C TYR A 40 -3.90 -22.38 17.74
N LEU A 41 -3.50 -21.13 17.94
CA LEU A 41 -4.41 -19.98 17.83
C LEU A 41 -4.91 -19.77 16.39
N LYS A 42 -4.06 -19.93 15.38
CA LYS A 42 -4.49 -19.89 13.97
C LYS A 42 -5.48 -21.00 13.62
N ALA A 43 -5.42 -22.14 14.30
CA ALA A 43 -6.37 -23.24 14.15
C ALA A 43 -7.62 -23.12 15.05
N THR A 44 -7.75 -22.03 15.81
CA THR A 44 -8.84 -21.82 16.78
C THR A 44 -9.97 -20.99 16.18
N ASP A 45 -11.18 -21.56 16.11
CA ASP A 45 -12.37 -20.83 15.65
C ASP A 45 -12.86 -19.77 16.64
N ILE A 46 -12.76 -20.06 17.95
CA ILE A 46 -13.16 -19.14 19.03
C ILE A 46 -12.16 -19.26 20.19
N TYR A 47 -11.53 -18.14 20.55
CA TYR A 47 -10.67 -18.09 21.72
C TYR A 47 -11.47 -17.74 22.98
N MET A 48 -11.40 -18.61 23.98
CA MET A 48 -12.14 -18.49 25.23
C MET A 48 -11.22 -17.99 26.36
N PHE A 49 -11.41 -16.74 26.79
CA PHE A 49 -10.68 -16.18 27.92
C PHE A 49 -11.50 -16.27 29.21
N THR A 50 -11.25 -17.29 30.02
CA THR A 50 -12.10 -17.69 31.17
C THR A 50 -11.53 -17.30 32.53
N SER A 51 -11.01 -16.06 32.65
CA SER A 51 -10.42 -15.60 33.92
C SER A 51 -11.45 -15.54 35.05
N LYS A 52 -11.05 -16.02 36.24
CA LYS A 52 -11.84 -15.94 37.48
C LYS A 52 -11.46 -14.72 38.32
N ASP A 53 -10.38 -14.02 37.96
CA ASP A 53 -9.90 -12.85 38.70
C ASP A 53 -10.39 -11.55 38.04
N PRO A 54 -11.32 -10.81 38.67
CA PRO A 54 -11.79 -9.52 38.14
C PRO A 54 -10.68 -8.47 38.05
N ASN A 55 -9.57 -8.63 38.77
CA ASN A 55 -8.49 -7.65 38.83
C ASN A 55 -7.31 -8.00 37.92
N GLN A 56 -7.41 -9.06 37.10
CA GLN A 56 -6.34 -9.40 36.17
C GLN A 56 -6.09 -8.24 35.21
N ALA A 57 -4.87 -7.68 35.27
CA ALA A 57 -4.53 -6.46 34.55
C ALA A 57 -4.29 -6.69 33.05
N VAL A 58 -3.68 -7.82 32.67
CA VAL A 58 -3.33 -8.14 31.28
C VAL A 58 -3.35 -9.66 31.03
N SER A 59 -3.44 -10.03 29.76
CA SER A 59 -3.27 -11.42 29.30
C SER A 59 -2.53 -11.43 27.96
N GLY A 60 -1.33 -12.03 27.93
CA GLY A 60 -0.54 -12.12 26.70
C GLY A 60 -1.17 -13.06 25.66
N THR A 61 -1.77 -14.17 26.10
CA THR A 61 -2.45 -15.11 25.20
C THR A 61 -3.69 -14.50 24.54
N PHE A 62 -4.37 -13.57 25.22
CA PHE A 62 -5.46 -12.78 24.62
C PHE A 62 -4.94 -11.86 23.51
N SER A 63 -3.81 -11.18 23.72
CA SER A 63 -3.18 -10.35 22.68
C SER A 63 -2.75 -11.16 21.47
N TYR A 64 -2.19 -12.36 21.68
CA TYR A 64 -1.86 -13.27 20.58
C TYR A 64 -3.11 -13.74 19.84
N ALA A 65 -4.18 -14.12 20.55
CA ALA A 65 -5.43 -14.54 19.93
C ALA A 65 -6.04 -13.45 19.05
N LEU A 66 -6.04 -12.19 19.50
CA LEU A 66 -6.46 -11.05 18.69
C LEU A 66 -5.63 -10.94 17.40
N SER A 67 -4.31 -11.07 17.50
CA SER A 67 -3.40 -11.00 16.35
C SER A 67 -3.50 -12.21 15.40
N CYS A 68 -4.05 -13.33 15.86
CA CYS A 68 -4.34 -14.51 15.05
C CYS A 68 -5.73 -14.48 14.43
N SER A 69 -6.42 -13.32 14.45
CA SER A 69 -7.78 -13.16 13.95
C SER A 69 -8.80 -14.07 14.64
N CYS A 70 -8.58 -14.44 15.90
CA CYS A 70 -9.55 -15.24 16.65
C CYS A 70 -10.71 -14.34 17.12
N PRO A 71 -11.98 -14.70 16.83
CA PRO A 71 -13.13 -14.21 17.58
C PRO A 71 -12.96 -14.52 19.07
N ILE A 72 -13.25 -13.54 19.92
CA ILE A 72 -12.99 -13.67 21.35
C ILE A 72 -14.28 -13.75 22.15
N VAL A 73 -14.39 -14.73 23.04
CA VAL A 73 -15.38 -14.72 24.14
C VAL A 73 -14.60 -14.66 25.45
N ALA A 74 -14.81 -13.60 26.23
CA ALA A 74 -13.96 -13.32 27.38
C ALA A 74 -14.72 -12.87 28.62
N SER A 75 -14.22 -13.27 29.79
CA SER A 75 -14.65 -12.71 31.07
C SER A 75 -14.39 -11.21 31.12
N LYS A 76 -15.33 -10.45 31.70
CA LYS A 76 -15.23 -9.01 31.94
C LYS A 76 -14.15 -8.70 32.98
N ILE A 77 -12.96 -8.35 32.49
CA ILE A 77 -11.84 -7.81 33.26
C ILE A 77 -11.41 -6.48 32.63
N PRO A 78 -10.64 -5.62 33.31
CA PRO A 78 -10.24 -4.31 32.77
C PRO A 78 -9.68 -4.38 31.35
N HIS A 79 -8.74 -5.31 31.07
CA HIS A 79 -8.12 -5.47 29.76
C HIS A 79 -9.12 -5.84 28.65
N THR A 80 -10.04 -6.79 28.91
CA THR A 80 -10.98 -7.26 27.89
C THR A 80 -12.07 -6.22 27.63
N MET A 81 -12.49 -5.46 28.64
CA MET A 81 -13.46 -4.38 28.47
C MET A 81 -12.89 -3.18 27.70
N GLU A 82 -11.58 -2.94 27.78
CA GLU A 82 -10.92 -1.87 27.02
C GLU A 82 -10.79 -2.21 25.53
N ILE A 83 -10.53 -3.48 25.22
CA ILE A 83 -10.23 -3.92 23.86
C ILE A 83 -11.46 -4.43 23.11
N LEU A 84 -12.34 -5.19 23.78
CA LEU A 84 -13.48 -5.84 23.13
C LEU A 84 -14.67 -4.88 23.02
N SER A 85 -15.03 -4.60 21.78
CA SER A 85 -16.34 -4.09 21.37
C SER A 85 -17.19 -5.23 20.77
N ASP A 86 -18.49 -5.02 20.61
CA ASP A 86 -19.45 -6.05 20.14
C ASP A 86 -19.10 -6.65 18.76
N ASP A 87 -18.30 -5.94 17.97
CA ASP A 87 -17.79 -6.32 16.67
C ASP A 87 -16.44 -7.06 16.70
N VAL A 88 -15.76 -7.12 17.86
CA VAL A 88 -14.46 -7.78 18.07
C VAL A 88 -14.59 -9.03 18.94
N GLY A 89 -15.54 -9.05 19.87
CA GLY A 89 -15.73 -10.17 20.78
C GLY A 89 -17.00 -10.06 21.62
N VAL A 90 -17.22 -11.07 22.46
CA VAL A 90 -18.35 -11.13 23.40
C VAL A 90 -17.83 -11.10 24.83
N LEU A 91 -18.29 -10.11 25.59
CA LEU A 91 -17.98 -9.97 27.01
C LEU A 91 -18.98 -10.75 27.88
N VAL A 92 -18.47 -11.64 28.70
CA VAL A 92 -19.23 -12.53 29.59
C VAL A 92 -18.92 -12.19 31.06
N ASP A 93 -19.93 -12.27 31.93
CA ASP A 93 -19.69 -12.06 33.36
C ASP A 93 -18.78 -13.15 33.94
N ILE A 94 -17.98 -12.78 34.94
CA ILE A 94 -17.02 -13.71 35.58
C ILE A 94 -17.76 -14.91 36.17
N GLN A 95 -17.22 -16.10 35.95
CA GLN A 95 -17.76 -17.38 36.43
C GLN A 95 -19.19 -17.69 35.94
N GLN A 96 -19.58 -17.25 34.74
CA GLN A 96 -20.85 -17.61 34.10
C GLN A 96 -20.67 -18.61 32.93
N PRO A 97 -20.54 -19.93 33.19
CA PRO A 97 -20.30 -20.93 32.14
C PRO A 97 -21.43 -20.98 31.09
N LYS A 98 -22.68 -20.71 31.49
CA LYS A 98 -23.81 -20.67 30.55
C LYS A 98 -23.67 -19.53 29.53
N GLN A 99 -23.26 -18.34 29.97
CA GLN A 99 -23.06 -17.19 29.07
C GLN A 99 -21.93 -17.48 28.07
N PHE A 100 -20.85 -18.14 28.50
CA PHE A 100 -19.77 -18.58 27.61
C PHE A 100 -20.29 -19.55 26.53
N ALA A 101 -21.06 -20.56 26.93
CA ALA A 101 -21.62 -21.54 26.00
C ALA A 101 -22.59 -20.89 25.00
N ASP A 102 -23.53 -20.06 25.48
CA ASP A 102 -24.51 -19.39 24.63
C ASP A 102 -23.81 -18.46 23.61
N ALA A 103 -22.78 -17.72 24.04
CA ALA A 103 -21.99 -16.86 23.16
C ALA A 103 -21.23 -17.64 22.08
N ALA A 104 -20.54 -18.72 22.47
CA ALA A 104 -19.78 -19.54 21.52
C ALA A 104 -20.73 -20.22 20.51
N ILE A 105 -21.85 -20.78 20.95
CA ILE A 105 -22.84 -21.40 20.06
C ILE A 105 -23.43 -20.37 19.09
N ALA A 106 -23.77 -19.17 19.56
CA ALA A 106 -24.31 -18.12 18.71
C ALA A 106 -23.31 -17.68 17.62
N LEU A 107 -22.02 -17.63 17.92
CA LEU A 107 -20.98 -17.32 16.93
C LEU A 107 -20.80 -18.47 15.92
N LEU A 108 -20.78 -19.73 16.38
CA LEU A 108 -20.65 -20.91 15.51
C LEU A 108 -21.87 -21.13 14.60
N GLN A 109 -23.02 -20.51 14.89
CA GLN A 109 -24.22 -20.55 14.06
C GLN A 109 -24.22 -19.49 12.94
N ASP A 110 -23.32 -18.50 12.99
CA ASP A 110 -23.25 -17.39 12.06
C ASP A 110 -21.80 -17.20 11.57
N ASN A 111 -21.41 -17.98 10.55
CA ASN A 111 -20.07 -17.95 9.99
C ASN A 111 -19.66 -16.55 9.50
N ASN A 112 -20.59 -15.77 8.93
CA ASN A 112 -20.28 -14.43 8.46
C ASN A 112 -19.90 -13.51 9.62
N ARG A 113 -20.66 -13.58 10.73
CA ARG A 113 -20.34 -12.83 11.94
C ARG A 113 -19.02 -13.30 12.56
N LEU A 114 -18.76 -14.61 12.57
CA LEU A 114 -17.53 -15.21 13.08
C LEU A 114 -16.31 -14.66 12.30
N GLU A 115 -16.33 -14.73 10.98
CA GLU A 115 -15.25 -14.24 10.12
C GLU A 115 -15.04 -12.74 10.28
N GLN A 116 -16.11 -11.94 10.23
CA GLN A 116 -16.01 -10.50 10.39
C GLN A 116 -15.44 -10.10 11.75
N MET A 117 -15.82 -10.81 12.82
CA MET A 117 -15.29 -10.58 14.16
C MET A 117 -13.80 -10.89 14.24
N GLY A 118 -13.34 -11.95 13.58
CA GLY A 118 -11.91 -12.28 13.47
C GLY A 118 -11.11 -11.19 12.75
N VAL A 119 -11.63 -10.67 11.63
CA VAL A 119 -11.00 -9.55 10.90
C VAL A 119 -10.92 -8.30 11.77
N ASN A 120 -11.99 -7.98 12.50
CA ASN A 120 -12.03 -6.83 13.40
C ASN A 120 -11.07 -7.00 14.59
N ALA A 121 -10.94 -8.22 15.13
CA ALA A 121 -9.97 -8.54 16.17
C ALA A 121 -8.53 -8.30 15.71
N TYR A 122 -8.19 -8.75 14.49
CA TYR A 122 -6.89 -8.48 13.91
C TYR A 122 -6.67 -6.98 13.68
N ALA A 123 -7.63 -6.28 13.08
CA ALA A 123 -7.58 -4.83 12.89
C ALA A 123 -7.39 -4.06 14.20
N LYS A 124 -8.05 -4.48 15.27
CA LYS A 124 -7.93 -3.88 16.61
C LYS A 124 -6.55 -4.12 17.23
N SER A 125 -5.88 -5.20 16.83
CA SER A 125 -4.54 -5.55 17.32
C SER A 125 -3.41 -4.78 16.63
N THR A 126 -3.59 -4.34 15.38
CA THR A 126 -2.49 -3.76 14.58
C THR A 126 -1.83 -2.51 15.18
N PRO A 127 -2.53 -1.59 15.87
CA PRO A 127 -1.89 -0.44 16.52
C PRO A 127 -0.89 -0.85 17.62
N ASN A 128 -1.02 -2.07 18.15
CA ASN A 128 -0.15 -2.61 19.19
C ASN A 128 1.05 -3.41 18.62
N PHE A 129 1.17 -3.52 17.30
CA PHE A 129 2.37 -4.09 16.69
C PHE A 129 3.59 -3.25 17.04
N TRP A 130 4.75 -3.90 17.13
CA TRP A 130 5.89 -3.30 17.80
C TRP A 130 6.45 -2.11 17.04
N GLU A 131 6.36 -2.14 15.73
CA GLU A 131 6.73 -1.06 14.84
C GLU A 131 5.81 0.15 15.02
N ASN A 132 4.50 -0.06 15.15
CA ASN A 132 3.53 1.02 15.40
C ASN A 132 3.70 1.62 16.80
N CYS A 133 3.97 0.78 17.80
CA CYS A 133 4.34 1.23 19.14
C CYS A 133 5.61 2.09 19.11
N ALA A 134 6.63 1.66 18.36
CA ALA A 134 7.89 2.40 18.22
C ALA A 134 7.67 3.75 17.52
N VAL A 135 6.89 3.80 16.44
CA VAL A 135 6.54 5.07 15.76
C VAL A 135 5.81 6.00 16.73
N LYS A 136 4.82 5.51 17.46
CA LYS A 136 4.06 6.32 18.44
C LYS A 136 4.96 6.86 19.55
N GLN A 137 5.89 6.05 20.06
CA GLN A 137 6.87 6.47 21.07
C GLN A 137 7.84 7.50 20.50
N MET A 138 8.38 7.28 19.30
CA MET A 138 9.28 8.24 18.63
C MET A 138 8.61 9.60 18.46
N ARG A 139 7.35 9.62 17.99
CA ARG A 139 6.56 10.84 17.82
C ARG A 139 6.32 11.59 19.12
N PHE A 140 6.10 10.86 20.20
CA PHE A 140 6.00 11.46 21.53
C PHE A 140 7.33 12.09 21.97
N TYR A 141 8.46 11.40 21.76
CA TYR A 141 9.77 11.95 22.11
C TYR A 141 10.15 13.16 21.25
N GLU A 142 9.81 13.20 19.97
CA GLU A 142 10.02 14.37 19.10
C GLU A 142 9.28 15.62 19.60
N GLN A 143 8.11 15.46 20.22
CA GLN A 143 7.36 16.58 20.81
C GLN A 143 8.08 17.17 22.04
N ILE A 144 8.84 16.35 22.76
CA ILE A 144 9.59 16.76 23.97
C ILE A 144 10.99 17.26 23.59
N VAL A 145 11.63 16.60 22.63
CA VAL A 145 12.99 16.85 22.16
C VAL A 145 12.95 17.06 20.64
N PRO A 146 12.69 18.29 20.16
CA PRO A 146 12.53 18.56 18.73
C PRO A 146 13.74 18.15 17.87
N SER A 147 14.96 18.13 18.42
CA SER A 147 16.15 17.67 17.70
C SER A 147 16.11 16.18 17.33
N LEU A 148 15.25 15.37 17.96
CA LEU A 148 15.04 13.98 17.53
C LEU A 148 14.32 13.88 16.19
N SER A 149 13.63 14.94 15.75
CA SER A 149 13.02 14.96 14.40
C SER A 149 14.06 15.02 13.27
N GLU A 150 15.32 15.31 13.60
CA GLU A 150 16.46 15.25 12.68
C GLU A 150 17.01 13.81 12.50
N CYS A 151 16.52 12.83 13.28
CA CYS A 151 16.85 11.43 13.06
C CYS A 151 16.29 10.96 11.71
N LYS A 152 17.19 10.81 10.73
CA LYS A 152 16.83 10.34 9.39
C LYS A 152 16.29 8.91 9.47
N LEU A 153 15.05 8.75 9.02
CA LEU A 153 14.46 7.42 8.82
C LEU A 153 15.27 6.68 7.76
N LYS A 154 15.59 5.42 8.04
CA LYS A 154 16.25 4.55 7.08
C LYS A 154 15.19 3.98 6.14
N LEU A 155 15.54 3.88 4.87
CA LEU A 155 14.72 3.15 3.90
C LEU A 155 14.63 1.68 4.36
N PRO A 156 13.43 1.09 4.44
CA PRO A 156 13.30 -0.30 4.83
C PRO A 156 13.91 -1.23 3.77
N PRO A 157 14.29 -2.48 4.12
CA PRO A 157 14.78 -3.43 3.13
C PRO A 157 13.80 -3.61 1.98
N PHE A 158 14.34 -3.70 0.75
CA PHE A 158 13.52 -3.94 -0.43
C PHE A 158 12.88 -5.33 -0.37
N LYS A 159 11.57 -5.39 -0.60
CA LYS A 159 10.80 -6.64 -0.70
C LYS A 159 9.68 -6.47 -1.70
N TRP A 160 9.40 -7.55 -2.43
CA TRP A 160 8.33 -7.61 -3.43
C TRP A 160 7.66 -8.99 -3.45
N ASP A 161 7.82 -9.76 -2.37
CA ASP A 161 7.25 -11.10 -2.18
C ASP A 161 5.72 -11.09 -2.36
N HIS A 162 5.05 -10.05 -1.87
CA HIS A 162 3.61 -9.90 -2.05
C HIS A 162 3.20 -9.66 -3.50
N LEU A 163 3.99 -8.90 -4.27
CA LEU A 163 3.73 -8.75 -5.70
C LEU A 163 3.82 -10.10 -6.39
N LYS A 164 4.86 -10.90 -6.11
CA LYS A 164 4.99 -12.27 -6.64
C LYS A 164 3.79 -13.15 -6.25
N LYS A 165 3.24 -12.96 -5.05
CA LYS A 165 2.07 -13.70 -4.55
C LYS A 165 0.77 -13.31 -5.25
N LEU A 166 0.59 -12.03 -5.59
CA LEU A 166 -0.57 -11.54 -6.33
C LEU A 166 -0.51 -11.87 -7.84
N THR A 167 0.66 -12.21 -8.36
CA THR A 167 0.86 -12.55 -9.76
C THR A 167 0.65 -14.03 -10.01
N ASN A 168 -0.29 -14.36 -10.88
CA ASN A 168 -0.49 -15.72 -11.40
C ASN A 168 0.03 -15.85 -12.83
N GLU A 169 -0.22 -16.98 -13.48
CA GLU A 169 0.20 -17.26 -14.86
C GLU A 169 -0.44 -16.34 -15.92
N ALA A 170 -1.51 -15.64 -15.58
CA ALA A 170 -2.21 -14.71 -16.49
C ALA A 170 -1.79 -13.25 -16.29
N GLY A 171 -1.34 -12.86 -15.09
CA GLY A 171 -0.97 -11.49 -14.76
C GLY A 171 -1.19 -11.18 -13.28
N LEU A 172 -1.26 -9.89 -12.96
CA LEU A 172 -1.53 -9.40 -11.61
C LEU A 172 -3.03 -9.41 -11.28
N LEU A 173 -3.39 -10.03 -10.16
CA LEU A 173 -4.75 -10.02 -9.60
C LEU A 173 -5.07 -8.68 -8.92
N GLN A 174 -6.28 -8.17 -9.11
CA GLN A 174 -6.69 -6.84 -8.62
C GLN A 174 -6.67 -6.71 -7.08
N PHE A 175 -7.32 -7.65 -6.38
CA PHE A 175 -7.60 -7.51 -4.95
C PHE A 175 -7.03 -8.65 -4.11
N SER A 176 -7.00 -8.40 -2.80
CA SER A 176 -6.72 -9.40 -1.78
C SER A 176 -7.76 -9.32 -0.66
N ASN A 177 -7.93 -10.43 0.04
CA ASN A 177 -8.61 -10.48 1.33
C ASN A 177 -7.52 -10.41 2.40
N ILE A 178 -7.33 -9.23 3.00
CA ILE A 178 -6.17 -8.90 3.84
C ILE A 178 -4.86 -9.08 3.07
N SER A 179 -4.21 -10.23 3.16
CA SER A 179 -2.93 -10.53 2.49
C SER A 179 -3.02 -11.72 1.53
N GLU A 180 -4.19 -12.35 1.42
CA GLU A 180 -4.41 -13.49 0.52
C GLU A 180 -4.99 -13.01 -0.81
N PRO A 181 -4.40 -13.40 -1.97
CA PRO A 181 -4.92 -13.03 -3.27
C PRO A 181 -6.38 -13.42 -3.44
N HIS A 182 -7.22 -12.48 -3.88
CA HIS A 182 -8.63 -12.74 -4.15
C HIS A 182 -8.81 -13.12 -5.62
N LEU A 183 -8.73 -14.41 -5.92
CA LEU A 183 -8.74 -14.92 -7.31
C LEU A 183 -9.94 -14.42 -8.12
N ALA A 184 -11.14 -14.42 -7.52
CA ALA A 184 -12.39 -13.98 -8.16
C ALA A 184 -12.45 -12.48 -8.48
N SER A 185 -11.46 -11.68 -8.02
CA SER A 185 -11.35 -10.28 -8.45
C SER A 185 -11.02 -10.14 -9.93
N GLY A 186 -10.35 -11.13 -10.52
CA GLY A 186 -9.87 -11.09 -11.91
C GLY A 186 -8.64 -10.20 -12.08
N LEU A 187 -8.39 -9.78 -13.32
CA LEU A 187 -7.21 -9.00 -13.71
C LEU A 187 -7.63 -7.71 -14.40
N THR A 188 -6.82 -6.66 -14.25
CA THR A 188 -7.02 -5.40 -14.96
C THR A 188 -5.77 -4.91 -15.67
N LEU A 189 -5.98 -4.19 -16.79
CA LEU A 189 -4.91 -3.52 -17.51
C LEU A 189 -4.19 -2.52 -16.61
N ASP A 190 -4.91 -1.77 -15.81
CA ASP A 190 -4.33 -0.71 -15.00
C ASP A 190 -3.35 -1.24 -13.93
N ASP A 191 -3.67 -2.35 -13.26
CA ASP A 191 -2.79 -2.99 -12.29
C ASP A 191 -1.60 -3.69 -12.95
N ASN A 192 -1.81 -4.38 -14.07
CA ASN A 192 -0.72 -4.99 -14.84
C ASN A 192 0.23 -3.92 -15.44
N ALA A 193 -0.31 -2.77 -15.84
CA ALA A 193 0.49 -1.62 -16.27
C ALA A 193 1.32 -1.05 -15.12
N ARG A 194 0.74 -0.85 -13.93
CA ARG A 194 1.50 -0.44 -12.73
C ARG A 194 2.60 -1.45 -12.40
N ALA A 195 2.31 -2.74 -12.51
CA ALA A 195 3.27 -3.81 -12.24
C ALA A 195 4.45 -3.77 -13.23
N LEU A 196 4.18 -3.56 -14.52
CA LEU A 196 5.20 -3.40 -15.54
C LEU A 196 6.09 -2.17 -15.26
N ILE A 197 5.51 -1.06 -14.83
CA ILE A 197 6.26 0.14 -14.41
C ILE A 197 7.19 -0.21 -13.25
N ALA A 198 6.68 -0.86 -12.20
CA ALA A 198 7.47 -1.22 -11.03
C ALA A 198 8.64 -2.15 -11.37
N MET A 199 8.41 -3.16 -12.23
CA MET A 199 9.47 -4.07 -12.68
C MET A 199 10.50 -3.39 -13.58
N SER A 200 10.07 -2.45 -14.42
CA SER A 200 10.98 -1.65 -15.23
C SER A 200 11.87 -0.76 -14.36
N LEU A 201 11.29 -0.11 -13.34
CA LEU A 201 12.03 0.71 -12.38
C LEU A 201 12.98 -0.15 -11.51
N HIS A 202 12.56 -1.36 -11.11
CA HIS A 202 13.43 -2.30 -10.41
C HIS A 202 14.64 -2.69 -11.25
N TYR A 203 14.43 -3.07 -12.51
CA TYR A 203 15.52 -3.39 -13.43
C TYR A 203 16.46 -2.20 -13.61
N LYS A 204 15.92 -0.98 -13.78
CA LYS A 204 16.72 0.25 -13.87
C LYS A 204 17.58 0.49 -12.63
N ALA A 205 17.05 0.21 -11.44
CA ALA A 205 17.74 0.44 -10.18
C ALA A 205 18.80 -0.62 -9.85
N PHE A 206 18.57 -1.88 -10.22
CA PHE A 206 19.38 -3.01 -9.74
C PHE A 206 20.03 -3.85 -10.85
N SER A 207 19.64 -3.67 -12.11
CA SER A 207 20.01 -4.54 -13.24
C SER A 207 19.78 -6.03 -12.93
N ASP A 208 18.68 -6.30 -12.23
CA ASP A 208 18.31 -7.62 -11.74
C ASP A 208 17.46 -8.38 -12.77
N ASP A 209 18.05 -9.40 -13.38
CA ASP A 209 17.42 -10.22 -14.42
C ASP A 209 16.27 -11.10 -13.87
N GLU A 210 16.10 -11.24 -12.54
CA GLU A 210 14.97 -11.98 -11.94
C GLU A 210 13.60 -11.40 -12.33
N VAL A 211 13.55 -10.14 -12.77
CA VAL A 211 12.32 -9.47 -13.22
C VAL A 211 11.88 -9.87 -14.62
N PHE A 212 12.72 -10.51 -15.44
CA PHE A 212 12.40 -10.77 -16.85
C PHE A 212 11.12 -11.59 -17.09
N PRO A 213 10.83 -12.66 -16.32
CA PRO A 213 9.55 -13.37 -16.45
C PRO A 213 8.35 -12.47 -16.16
N TYR A 214 8.48 -11.54 -15.21
CA TYR A 214 7.42 -10.60 -14.84
C TYR A 214 7.25 -9.48 -15.88
N LEU A 215 8.36 -8.95 -16.43
CA LEU A 215 8.32 -8.01 -17.55
C LEU A 215 7.59 -8.60 -18.74
N LEU A 216 7.93 -9.84 -19.12
CA LEU A 216 7.26 -10.56 -20.21
C LEU A 216 5.77 -10.73 -19.92
N LEU A 217 5.43 -11.26 -18.75
CA LEU A 217 4.05 -11.54 -18.36
C LEU A 217 3.15 -10.29 -18.43
N TYR A 218 3.59 -9.19 -17.79
CA TYR A 218 2.79 -7.96 -17.78
C TYR A 218 2.71 -7.31 -19.17
N LEU A 219 3.79 -7.37 -19.96
CA LEU A 219 3.78 -6.89 -21.34
C LEU A 219 2.85 -7.72 -22.24
N GLU A 220 2.84 -9.05 -22.09
CA GLU A 220 1.92 -9.93 -22.80
C GLU A 220 0.47 -9.66 -22.40
N PHE A 221 0.19 -9.41 -21.12
CA PHE A 221 -1.14 -9.00 -20.68
C PHE A 221 -1.57 -7.67 -21.32
N ILE A 222 -0.71 -6.65 -21.32
CA ILE A 222 -1.00 -5.36 -21.98
C ILE A 222 -1.25 -5.54 -23.47
N THR A 223 -0.43 -6.33 -24.17
CA THR A 223 -0.63 -6.56 -25.61
C THR A 223 -1.89 -7.38 -25.90
N LYS A 224 -2.27 -8.32 -25.02
CA LYS A 224 -3.55 -9.04 -25.09
C LYS A 224 -4.75 -8.09 -24.96
N CYS A 225 -4.64 -7.05 -24.14
CA CYS A 225 -5.70 -6.06 -23.95
C CYS A 225 -5.94 -5.18 -25.20
N GLN A 226 -4.97 -5.13 -26.13
CA GLN A 226 -4.98 -4.16 -27.22
C GLN A 226 -5.87 -4.57 -28.40
N LEU A 227 -6.85 -3.72 -28.73
CA LEU A 227 -7.77 -3.86 -29.86
C LEU A 227 -7.12 -3.50 -31.20
N GLU A 228 -7.83 -3.76 -32.30
CA GLU A 228 -7.34 -3.45 -33.66
C GLU A 228 -7.12 -1.96 -33.90
N ASP A 229 -7.96 -1.10 -33.32
CA ASP A 229 -7.85 0.36 -33.44
C ASP A 229 -6.76 0.97 -32.54
N GLY A 230 -6.06 0.14 -31.78
CA GLY A 230 -4.96 0.51 -30.89
C GLY A 230 -5.36 0.86 -29.47
N SER A 231 -6.65 1.02 -29.17
CA SER A 231 -7.15 1.16 -27.80
C SER A 231 -7.04 -0.16 -27.02
N PHE A 232 -7.26 -0.12 -25.70
CA PHE A 232 -7.11 -1.27 -24.82
C PHE A 232 -8.37 -1.53 -23.98
N LEU A 233 -8.69 -2.81 -23.78
CA LEU A 233 -9.63 -3.29 -22.77
C LEU A 233 -8.99 -3.25 -21.38
N ASN A 234 -9.78 -3.08 -20.33
CA ASN A 234 -9.30 -3.10 -18.95
C ASN A 234 -9.56 -4.42 -18.23
N TYR A 235 -10.81 -4.89 -18.20
CA TYR A 235 -11.26 -5.91 -17.25
C TYR A 235 -11.22 -7.33 -17.81
N PHE A 236 -10.66 -8.25 -17.03
CA PHE A 236 -10.67 -9.69 -17.31
C PHE A 236 -11.11 -10.45 -16.07
N THR A 237 -11.88 -11.52 -16.26
CA THR A 237 -12.33 -12.40 -15.17
C THR A 237 -11.17 -13.22 -14.59
N GLU A 238 -11.41 -13.94 -13.49
CA GLU A 238 -10.48 -14.90 -12.90
C GLU A 238 -10.04 -16.02 -13.86
N HIS A 239 -10.84 -16.28 -14.88
CA HIS A 239 -10.55 -17.22 -15.96
C HIS A 239 -9.91 -16.54 -17.18
N ASN A 240 -9.44 -15.30 -17.01
CA ASN A 240 -8.76 -14.51 -18.02
C ASN A 240 -9.59 -14.28 -19.30
N GLN A 241 -10.92 -14.18 -19.14
CA GLN A 241 -11.89 -13.88 -20.20
C GLN A 241 -12.27 -12.40 -20.17
N ILE A 242 -12.64 -11.84 -21.32
CA ILE A 242 -13.10 -10.44 -21.42
C ILE A 242 -14.34 -10.26 -20.56
N ASP A 243 -14.30 -9.28 -19.66
CA ASP A 243 -15.41 -8.95 -18.78
C ASP A 243 -16.36 -7.93 -19.46
N PRO A 244 -17.70 -8.07 -19.32
CA PRO A 244 -18.68 -7.13 -19.88
C PRO A 244 -18.48 -5.66 -19.47
N ARG A 245 -17.88 -5.39 -18.30
CA ARG A 245 -17.60 -4.03 -17.81
C ARG A 245 -16.81 -3.18 -18.81
N ASN A 246 -16.00 -3.82 -19.67
CA ASN A 246 -15.27 -3.13 -20.73
C ASN A 246 -16.13 -2.35 -21.71
N PHE A 247 -17.42 -2.71 -21.83
CA PHE A 247 -18.35 -2.08 -22.77
C PHE A 247 -19.31 -1.11 -22.07
N GLU A 248 -19.25 -1.02 -20.74
CA GLU A 248 -20.13 -0.20 -19.90
C GLU A 248 -19.39 0.96 -19.24
N GLU A 249 -18.08 0.80 -19.00
CA GLU A 249 -17.25 1.76 -18.27
C GLU A 249 -16.32 2.57 -19.18
N ASN A 250 -15.86 3.71 -18.67
CA ASN A 250 -14.83 4.51 -19.34
C ASN A 250 -13.44 3.92 -19.05
N LEU A 251 -12.72 3.53 -20.11
CA LEU A 251 -11.42 2.87 -20.01
C LEU A 251 -10.22 3.79 -20.28
N GLU A 252 -10.43 5.09 -20.47
CA GLU A 252 -9.37 6.04 -20.85
C GLU A 252 -8.21 6.05 -19.86
N ASP A 253 -8.50 5.99 -18.57
CA ASP A 253 -7.51 5.98 -17.49
C ASP A 253 -6.65 4.71 -17.49
N ALA A 254 -7.23 3.56 -17.84
CA ALA A 254 -6.50 2.30 -18.00
C ALA A 254 -5.62 2.32 -19.26
N ASN A 255 -6.14 2.89 -20.35
CA ASN A 255 -5.40 3.09 -21.59
C ASN A 255 -4.18 4.00 -21.36
N GLY A 256 -4.37 5.13 -20.67
CA GLY A 256 -3.26 6.03 -20.33
C GLY A 256 -2.17 5.36 -19.50
N ARG A 257 -2.55 4.54 -18.50
CA ARG A 257 -1.58 3.77 -17.69
C ARG A 257 -0.82 2.74 -18.53
N ALA A 258 -1.47 2.10 -19.50
CA ALA A 258 -0.78 1.20 -20.43
C ALA A 258 0.28 1.96 -21.24
N ILE A 259 -0.03 3.15 -21.75
CA ILE A 259 0.94 4.00 -22.45
C ILE A 259 2.11 4.38 -21.52
N TRP A 260 1.83 4.75 -20.27
CA TRP A 260 2.87 5.00 -19.28
C TRP A 260 3.78 3.78 -19.06
N ALA A 261 3.20 2.60 -18.93
CA ALA A 261 3.94 1.37 -18.72
C ALA A 261 4.82 0.99 -19.92
N LEU A 262 4.26 1.06 -21.14
CA LEU A 262 5.00 0.81 -22.38
C LEU A 262 6.17 1.78 -22.54
N GLY A 263 5.94 3.07 -22.31
CA GLY A 263 6.99 4.09 -22.39
C GLY A 263 8.09 3.91 -21.36
N THR A 264 7.72 3.54 -20.13
CA THR A 264 8.68 3.25 -19.06
C THR A 264 9.57 2.06 -19.44
N LEU A 265 8.99 0.97 -19.98
CA LEU A 265 9.74 -0.19 -20.44
C LEU A 265 10.69 0.15 -21.60
N ILE A 266 10.25 1.00 -22.55
CA ILE A 266 11.10 1.47 -23.65
C ILE A 266 12.30 2.28 -23.10
N SER A 267 12.08 3.12 -22.09
CA SER A 267 13.13 3.98 -21.51
C SER A 267 14.27 3.24 -20.81
N ILE A 268 14.08 1.94 -20.50
CA ILE A 268 15.09 1.09 -19.86
C ILE A 268 15.75 0.12 -20.85
N ALA A 269 15.57 0.35 -22.16
CA ALA A 269 16.13 -0.50 -23.21
C ALA A 269 17.66 -0.58 -23.10
N ASP A 270 18.17 -1.79 -23.03
CA ASP A 270 19.58 -2.13 -23.13
C ASP A 270 19.76 -3.45 -23.91
N SER A 271 20.98 -3.97 -23.97
CA SER A 271 21.27 -5.22 -24.70
C SER A 271 20.50 -6.46 -24.22
N LYS A 272 19.97 -6.46 -22.99
CA LYS A 272 19.20 -7.56 -22.40
C LYS A 272 17.69 -7.34 -22.52
N THR A 273 17.23 -6.09 -22.52
CA THR A 273 15.81 -5.73 -22.57
C THR A 273 15.32 -5.33 -23.96
N GLU A 274 16.20 -5.29 -24.97
CA GLU A 274 15.88 -4.90 -26.36
C GLU A 274 14.64 -5.59 -26.92
N SER A 275 14.47 -6.89 -26.66
CA SER A 275 13.30 -7.65 -27.15
C SER A 275 11.98 -7.15 -26.54
N PHE A 276 11.99 -6.87 -25.23
CA PHE A 276 10.84 -6.30 -24.51
C PHE A 276 10.54 -4.89 -25.01
N ALA A 277 11.57 -4.06 -25.12
CA ALA A 277 11.45 -2.69 -25.64
C ALA A 277 10.87 -2.69 -27.05
N ALA A 278 11.35 -3.56 -27.95
CA ALA A 278 10.81 -3.66 -29.31
C ALA A 278 9.33 -4.08 -29.34
N GLN A 279 8.91 -4.99 -28.46
CA GLN A 279 7.49 -5.35 -28.33
C GLN A 279 6.65 -4.21 -27.76
N ALA A 280 7.16 -3.51 -26.75
CA ALA A 280 6.51 -2.35 -26.16
C ALA A 280 6.35 -1.23 -27.19
N THR A 281 7.40 -0.93 -27.97
CA THR A 281 7.38 0.04 -29.07
C THR A 281 6.29 -0.30 -30.09
N ARG A 282 6.18 -1.56 -30.54
CA ARG A 282 5.11 -1.95 -31.47
C ARG A 282 3.71 -1.69 -30.91
N SER A 283 3.49 -2.01 -29.63
CA SER A 283 2.19 -1.76 -28.97
C SER A 283 1.92 -0.27 -28.79
N LEU A 284 2.92 0.52 -28.37
CA LEU A 284 2.83 1.97 -28.21
C LEU A 284 2.45 2.64 -29.54
N PHE A 285 3.17 2.32 -30.62
CA PHE A 285 2.92 2.91 -31.94
C PHE A 285 1.54 2.54 -32.51
N LYS A 286 1.06 1.33 -32.22
CA LYS A 286 -0.30 0.92 -32.59
C LYS A 286 -1.36 1.76 -31.86
N ALA A 287 -1.09 2.20 -30.64
CA ALA A 287 -2.03 2.99 -29.85
C ALA A 287 -2.13 4.47 -30.25
N LEU A 288 -1.08 5.07 -30.85
CA LEU A 288 -1.05 6.52 -31.11
C LEU A 288 -2.32 7.12 -31.73
N PRO A 289 -2.97 6.50 -32.73
CA PRO A 289 -4.18 7.06 -33.35
C PRO A 289 -5.36 7.20 -32.36
N SER A 290 -5.49 6.31 -31.39
CA SER A 290 -6.57 6.36 -30.40
C SER A 290 -6.32 7.44 -29.33
N LEU A 291 -5.05 7.78 -29.05
CA LEU A 291 -4.68 8.74 -28.01
C LEU A 291 -5.12 10.18 -28.32
N TYR A 292 -5.23 10.54 -29.60
CA TYR A 292 -5.79 11.84 -30.02
C TYR A 292 -7.26 12.04 -29.63
N LYS A 293 -7.97 10.98 -29.23
CA LYS A 293 -9.40 11.01 -28.89
C LYS A 293 -9.67 11.13 -27.38
N LEU A 294 -8.64 11.06 -26.54
CA LEU A 294 -8.78 11.09 -25.09
C LEU A 294 -9.36 12.41 -24.60
N LYS A 295 -10.20 12.34 -23.57
CA LYS A 295 -10.87 13.50 -22.97
C LYS A 295 -10.56 13.67 -21.48
N SER A 296 -10.32 12.56 -20.78
CA SER A 296 -9.95 12.56 -19.36
C SER A 296 -8.60 13.25 -19.20
N PRO A 297 -8.51 14.33 -18.38
CA PRO A 297 -7.23 14.96 -18.05
C PRO A 297 -6.22 13.95 -17.50
N ARG A 298 -6.68 12.99 -16.70
CA ARG A 298 -5.84 11.96 -16.09
C ARG A 298 -5.29 10.99 -17.13
N ALA A 299 -6.13 10.50 -18.04
CA ALA A 299 -5.69 9.65 -19.15
C ALA A 299 -4.66 10.34 -20.04
N ILE A 300 -4.90 11.62 -20.37
CA ILE A 300 -3.97 12.45 -21.14
C ILE A 300 -2.63 12.58 -20.41
N ALA A 301 -2.67 12.88 -19.11
CA ALA A 301 -1.47 13.00 -18.28
C ALA A 301 -0.65 11.71 -18.20
N PHE A 302 -1.30 10.55 -18.01
CA PHE A 302 -0.61 9.26 -18.07
C PHE A 302 0.02 9.01 -19.44
N CYS A 303 -0.65 9.36 -20.54
CA CYS A 303 -0.09 9.24 -21.88
C CYS A 303 1.16 10.09 -22.05
N ILE A 304 1.12 11.37 -21.65
CA ILE A 304 2.28 12.26 -21.74
C ILE A 304 3.49 11.68 -20.99
N LYS A 305 3.30 11.14 -19.78
CA LYS A 305 4.37 10.48 -19.02
C LYS A 305 5.02 9.33 -19.80
N GLY A 306 4.20 8.45 -20.38
CA GLY A 306 4.70 7.32 -21.19
C GLY A 306 5.41 7.76 -22.47
N LEU A 307 4.77 8.66 -23.21
CA LEU A 307 5.32 9.17 -24.47
C LEU A 307 6.63 9.93 -24.24
N HIS A 308 6.73 10.73 -23.17
CA HIS A 308 7.94 11.43 -22.77
C HIS A 308 9.09 10.46 -22.46
N ALA A 309 8.82 9.42 -21.66
CA ALA A 309 9.80 8.39 -21.35
C ALA A 309 10.28 7.63 -22.61
N ALA A 310 9.37 7.34 -23.55
CA ALA A 310 9.71 6.70 -24.83
C ALA A 310 10.48 7.64 -25.77
N TYR A 311 10.13 8.93 -25.80
CA TYR A 311 10.78 9.92 -26.64
C TYR A 311 12.26 10.07 -26.29
N HIS A 312 12.60 10.16 -25.00
CA HIS A 312 14.00 10.23 -24.54
C HIS A 312 14.85 8.99 -24.88
N ALA A 313 14.23 7.90 -25.37
CA ALA A 313 14.95 6.71 -25.82
C ALA A 313 15.24 6.68 -27.34
N ASP A 314 14.42 7.32 -28.18
CA ASP A 314 14.47 7.16 -29.65
C ASP A 314 14.25 8.47 -30.45
N ASP A 315 14.01 9.60 -29.78
CA ASP A 315 13.76 10.93 -30.37
C ASP A 315 12.70 10.95 -31.51
N ASP A 316 11.72 10.03 -31.49
CA ASP A 316 10.76 9.89 -32.59
C ASP A 316 9.83 11.12 -32.70
N PRO A 317 9.80 11.84 -33.84
CA PRO A 317 9.01 13.06 -34.01
C PRO A 317 7.50 12.87 -33.80
N ARG A 318 6.97 11.67 -34.06
CA ARG A 318 5.54 11.37 -33.88
C ARG A 318 5.15 11.37 -32.41
N LEU A 319 6.07 10.97 -31.53
CA LEU A 319 5.88 11.02 -30.08
C LEU A 319 5.93 12.48 -29.61
N LEU A 320 6.91 13.25 -30.09
CA LEU A 320 7.03 14.68 -29.80
C LEU A 320 5.75 15.43 -30.17
N ASP A 321 5.27 15.28 -31.42
CA ASP A 321 4.06 15.93 -31.92
C ASP A 321 2.82 15.59 -31.06
N LEU A 322 2.67 14.32 -30.66
CA LEU A 322 1.55 13.90 -29.83
C LEU A 322 1.66 14.45 -28.39
N ILE A 323 2.87 14.52 -27.81
CA ILE A 323 3.09 15.15 -26.51
C ILE A 323 2.70 16.62 -26.56
N GLY A 324 3.10 17.35 -27.61
CA GLY A 324 2.72 18.75 -27.80
C GLY A 324 1.20 18.93 -27.93
N TYR A 325 0.53 18.08 -28.70
CA TYR A 325 -0.93 18.10 -28.84
C TYR A 325 -1.66 17.87 -27.51
N LEU A 326 -1.26 16.83 -26.77
CA LEU A 326 -1.85 16.46 -25.49
C LEU A 326 -1.53 17.50 -24.39
N GLY A 327 -0.31 18.03 -24.38
CA GLY A 327 0.13 19.06 -23.45
C GLY A 327 -0.60 20.38 -23.63
N GLU A 328 -0.82 20.82 -24.87
CA GLU A 328 -1.65 21.98 -25.18
C GLU A 328 -3.09 21.77 -24.68
N HIS A 329 -3.65 20.57 -24.86
CA HIS A 329 -4.99 20.25 -24.38
C HIS A 329 -5.09 20.36 -22.85
N LEU A 330 -4.13 19.81 -22.10
CA LEU A 330 -4.10 19.95 -20.63
C LEU A 330 -3.91 21.39 -20.17
N ALA A 331 -3.04 22.16 -20.84
CA ALA A 331 -2.84 23.57 -20.52
C ALA A 331 -4.13 24.39 -20.70
N ARG A 332 -4.91 24.13 -21.76
CA ARG A 332 -6.22 24.76 -21.96
C ARG A 332 -7.24 24.37 -20.90
N ILE A 333 -7.28 23.09 -20.51
CA ILE A 333 -8.16 22.62 -19.42
C ILE A 333 -7.85 23.37 -18.12
N TYR A 334 -6.57 23.57 -17.82
CA TYR A 334 -6.15 24.41 -16.69
C TYR A 334 -6.66 25.84 -16.81
N GLU A 335 -6.38 26.51 -17.93
CA GLU A 335 -6.75 27.91 -18.14
C GLU A 335 -8.26 28.16 -18.11
N GLU A 336 -9.06 27.19 -18.54
CA GLU A 336 -10.52 27.28 -18.54
C GLU A 336 -11.15 27.10 -17.14
N ASN A 337 -10.47 26.39 -16.23
CA ASN A 337 -10.99 26.09 -14.88
C ASN A 337 -10.33 26.90 -13.76
N ALA A 338 -9.10 27.34 -13.99
CA ALA A 338 -8.30 28.08 -13.03
C ALA A 338 -8.94 29.45 -12.74
N THR A 339 -8.91 29.84 -11.48
CA THR A 339 -9.35 31.17 -11.02
C THR A 339 -8.40 31.64 -9.93
N GLU A 340 -8.50 32.91 -9.51
CA GLU A 340 -7.66 33.52 -8.47
C GLU A 340 -7.48 32.67 -7.20
N ASN A 341 -8.52 31.94 -6.77
CA ASN A 341 -8.50 31.10 -5.55
C ASN A 341 -8.51 29.59 -5.85
N TRP A 342 -8.31 29.19 -7.11
CA TRP A 342 -8.41 27.80 -7.53
C TRP A 342 -7.52 27.55 -8.74
N SER A 343 -6.24 27.33 -8.50
CA SER A 343 -5.24 27.07 -9.53
C SER A 343 -5.20 25.58 -9.90
N TRP A 344 -6.31 25.08 -10.47
CA TRP A 344 -6.47 23.64 -10.76
C TRP A 344 -7.20 23.36 -12.08
N PHE A 345 -6.93 22.18 -12.63
CA PHE A 345 -7.41 21.70 -13.95
C PHE A 345 -8.92 21.42 -14.01
N GLU A 346 -9.56 21.21 -12.87
CA GLU A 346 -10.96 20.81 -12.80
C GLU A 346 -11.65 21.53 -11.63
N ASN A 347 -12.97 21.59 -11.62
CA ASN A 347 -13.74 22.15 -10.47
C ASN A 347 -13.68 21.29 -9.19
N LYS A 348 -12.94 20.17 -9.21
CA LYS A 348 -12.73 19.29 -8.08
C LYS A 348 -11.36 18.60 -8.17
N MET A 349 -10.78 18.26 -7.03
CA MET A 349 -9.66 17.32 -6.93
C MET A 349 -10.22 15.95 -6.55
N THR A 350 -9.72 14.90 -7.21
CA THR A 350 -10.20 13.52 -7.00
C THR A 350 -9.04 12.63 -6.57
N TYR A 351 -8.58 11.73 -7.44
CA TYR A 351 -7.48 10.80 -7.25
C TYR A 351 -6.38 11.08 -8.27
N ALA A 352 -5.20 10.49 -8.04
CA ALA A 352 -4.03 10.60 -8.90
C ALA A 352 -3.67 12.05 -9.23
N ASN A 353 -3.96 13.00 -8.33
CA ASN A 353 -4.01 14.43 -8.68
C ASN A 353 -2.66 14.96 -9.20
N ALA A 354 -1.55 14.45 -8.64
CA ALA A 354 -0.20 14.92 -8.95
C ALA A 354 0.24 14.65 -10.40
N ILE A 355 -0.41 13.73 -11.13
CA ILE A 355 -0.03 13.46 -12.53
C ILE A 355 -0.34 14.63 -13.45
N LEU A 356 -1.30 15.48 -13.11
CA LEU A 356 -1.72 16.62 -13.95
C LEU A 356 -0.64 17.71 -14.03
N PRO A 357 -0.16 18.29 -12.90
CA PRO A 357 0.96 19.23 -12.94
C PRO A 357 2.23 18.59 -13.52
N GLU A 358 2.46 17.31 -13.21
CA GLU A 358 3.60 16.56 -13.74
C GLU A 358 3.57 16.45 -15.26
N ALA A 359 2.44 16.09 -15.87
CA ALA A 359 2.35 15.98 -17.32
C ALA A 359 2.64 17.31 -18.02
N VAL A 360 2.18 18.44 -17.45
CA VAL A 360 2.48 19.77 -18.01
C VAL A 360 3.98 20.10 -17.84
N LEU A 361 4.61 19.70 -16.74
CA LEU A 361 6.06 19.84 -16.58
C LEU A 361 6.82 19.02 -17.64
N LEU A 362 6.40 17.79 -17.92
CA LEU A 362 7.01 16.95 -18.95
C LEU A 362 6.79 17.51 -20.36
N THR A 363 5.67 18.20 -20.61
CA THR A 363 5.50 18.98 -21.84
C THR A 363 6.50 20.14 -21.91
N TYR A 364 6.70 20.87 -20.79
CA TYR A 364 7.67 21.96 -20.73
C TYR A 364 9.12 21.51 -21.02
N ASP A 365 9.51 20.31 -20.58
CA ASP A 365 10.84 19.74 -20.85
C ASP A 365 11.15 19.67 -22.36
N LEU A 366 10.16 19.30 -23.18
CA LEU A 366 10.30 19.19 -24.63
C LEU A 366 9.93 20.48 -25.38
N TYR A 367 9.05 21.29 -24.79
CA TYR A 367 8.58 22.57 -25.32
C TYR A 367 8.82 23.67 -24.29
N PRO A 368 10.01 24.30 -24.25
CA PRO A 368 10.45 25.20 -23.17
C PRO A 368 9.78 26.58 -23.21
N GLU A 369 8.45 26.61 -23.22
CA GLU A 369 7.63 27.79 -23.16
C GLU A 369 7.31 28.15 -21.71
N LYS A 370 7.45 29.44 -21.36
CA LYS A 370 7.17 29.93 -20.00
C LYS A 370 5.76 29.54 -19.52
N ARG A 371 4.78 29.49 -20.43
CA ARG A 371 3.39 29.12 -20.15
C ARG A 371 3.28 27.74 -19.49
N TYR A 372 3.88 26.70 -20.07
CA TYR A 372 3.81 25.35 -19.49
C TYR A 372 4.51 25.29 -18.13
N ARG A 373 5.67 25.94 -17.98
CA ARG A 373 6.37 26.02 -16.70
C ARG A 373 5.51 26.69 -15.63
N ASP A 374 4.89 27.82 -15.94
CA ASP A 374 4.05 28.56 -14.99
C ASP A 374 2.86 27.70 -14.54
N ILE A 375 2.15 27.06 -15.47
CA ILE A 375 1.02 26.17 -15.16
C ILE A 375 1.46 25.01 -14.27
N ALA A 376 2.55 24.33 -14.63
CA ALA A 376 3.07 23.19 -13.88
C ALA A 376 3.45 23.57 -12.44
N VAL A 377 4.19 24.66 -12.26
CA VAL A 377 4.63 25.13 -10.94
C VAL A 377 3.45 25.64 -10.12
N GLU A 378 2.55 26.43 -10.69
CA GLU A 378 1.40 26.99 -9.99
C GLU A 378 0.45 25.88 -9.51
N SER A 379 0.13 24.93 -10.38
CA SER A 379 -0.75 23.81 -10.03
C SER A 379 -0.10 22.81 -9.06
N MET A 380 1.20 22.56 -9.17
CA MET A 380 1.93 21.74 -8.19
C MET A 380 1.98 22.42 -6.82
N GLN A 381 2.23 23.73 -6.77
CA GLN A 381 2.19 24.49 -5.51
C GLN A 381 0.79 24.43 -4.90
N PHE A 382 -0.26 24.63 -5.70
CA PHE A 382 -1.65 24.59 -5.24
C PHE A 382 -2.05 23.22 -4.66
N LEU A 383 -1.54 22.12 -5.23
CA LEU A 383 -1.71 20.78 -4.69
C LEU A 383 -0.89 20.59 -3.41
N SER A 384 0.37 21.03 -3.42
CA SER A 384 1.29 20.92 -2.30
C SER A 384 0.77 21.63 -1.06
N ASP A 385 0.19 22.82 -1.21
CA ASP A 385 -0.41 23.60 -0.10
C ASP A 385 -1.54 22.85 0.62
N LYS A 386 -2.18 21.87 -0.05
CA LYS A 386 -3.27 21.05 0.51
C LYS A 386 -2.76 19.77 1.12
N MET A 387 -1.67 19.21 0.58
CA MET A 387 -1.15 17.92 0.99
C MET A 387 -0.01 18.03 2.00
N PHE A 388 0.72 19.15 2.05
CA PHE A 388 1.82 19.39 2.98
C PHE A 388 1.47 20.52 3.95
N VAL A 389 0.72 20.20 5.00
CA VAL A 389 0.20 21.18 5.96
C VAL A 389 0.92 21.04 7.29
N ASN A 390 1.47 22.15 7.81
CA ASN A 390 2.15 22.20 9.11
C ASN A 390 3.29 21.15 9.26
N GLY A 391 4.07 20.93 8.21
CA GLY A 391 5.18 19.97 8.21
C GLY A 391 4.75 18.50 8.27
N LYS A 392 3.50 18.21 7.90
CA LYS A 392 2.95 16.86 7.75
C LYS A 392 2.40 16.68 6.34
N PHE A 393 2.64 15.50 5.79
CA PHE A 393 2.01 15.09 4.54
C PHE A 393 0.67 14.41 4.82
N LYS A 394 -0.31 14.68 3.97
CA LYS A 394 -1.66 14.14 4.01
C LYS A 394 -2.23 14.06 2.60
N VAL A 395 -2.95 12.99 2.30
CA VAL A 395 -3.60 12.82 0.99
C VAL A 395 -4.97 13.49 0.94
N ILE A 396 -5.36 13.96 -0.25
CA ILE A 396 -6.75 14.40 -0.50
C ILE A 396 -7.68 13.20 -0.29
N SER A 397 -8.64 13.36 0.62
CA SER A 397 -9.58 12.29 0.96
C SER A 397 -10.31 11.73 -0.26
N ASN A 398 -10.43 10.41 -0.33
CA ASN A 398 -11.28 9.70 -1.28
C ASN A 398 -12.75 9.60 -0.82
N LYS A 399 -13.09 10.10 0.37
CA LYS A 399 -14.46 10.15 0.88
C LYS A 399 -15.18 11.36 0.28
N GLY A 400 -15.49 11.24 -1.01
CA GLY A 400 -15.97 12.34 -1.82
C GLY A 400 -14.81 13.15 -2.40
N TRP A 401 -15.13 14.08 -3.30
CA TRP A 401 -14.15 14.87 -4.01
C TRP A 401 -13.97 16.23 -3.36
N TYR A 402 -12.76 16.78 -3.40
CA TYR A 402 -12.52 18.13 -2.93
C TYR A 402 -12.99 19.11 -4.00
N GLU A 403 -14.25 19.55 -3.87
CA GLU A 403 -14.87 20.51 -4.76
C GLU A 403 -14.44 21.96 -4.47
N LYS A 404 -14.34 22.76 -5.53
CA LYS A 404 -14.03 24.18 -5.45
C LYS A 404 -15.00 24.92 -4.52
N GLY A 405 -14.44 25.66 -3.56
CA GLY A 405 -15.21 26.45 -2.59
C GLY A 405 -15.79 25.65 -1.42
N THR A 406 -15.43 24.38 -1.26
CA THR A 406 -15.88 23.53 -0.15
C THR A 406 -14.77 23.29 0.89
N ILE A 407 -15.14 22.69 2.02
CA ILE A 407 -14.18 22.13 2.99
C ILE A 407 -14.05 20.64 2.68
N PRO A 408 -12.84 20.12 2.38
CA PRO A 408 -12.67 18.72 2.04
C PRO A 408 -12.90 17.82 3.24
N GLN A 409 -13.28 16.57 2.98
CA GLN A 409 -13.26 15.54 4.01
C GLN A 409 -11.82 15.27 4.47
N GLU A 410 -11.68 14.90 5.74
CA GLU A 410 -10.36 14.78 6.36
C GLU A 410 -9.74 13.39 6.28
N TYR A 411 -10.49 12.32 6.02
CA TYR A 411 -9.96 10.94 6.16
C TYR A 411 -10.33 10.08 4.97
N GLY A 412 -9.61 8.98 4.74
CA GLY A 412 -9.74 8.19 3.52
C GLY A 412 -8.57 8.48 2.58
N GLU A 413 -7.35 8.24 3.06
CA GLU A 413 -6.13 8.47 2.30
C GLU A 413 -5.72 7.18 1.60
N GLN A 414 -5.32 7.25 0.33
CA GLN A 414 -4.96 6.07 -0.48
C GLN A 414 -3.50 6.12 -0.94
N PRO A 415 -2.79 4.97 -0.98
CA PRO A 415 -1.39 4.88 -1.44
C PRO A 415 -1.14 5.41 -2.86
N ILE A 416 -2.13 5.35 -3.76
CA ILE A 416 -1.98 5.82 -5.15
C ILE A 416 -1.58 7.30 -5.23
N ASP A 417 -2.23 8.16 -4.45
CA ASP A 417 -1.91 9.59 -4.43
C ASP A 417 -0.57 9.87 -3.76
N VAL A 418 -0.15 9.06 -2.78
CA VAL A 418 1.19 9.15 -2.19
C VAL A 418 2.24 8.82 -3.26
N CYS A 419 2.07 7.69 -3.95
CA CYS A 419 2.96 7.23 -5.01
C CYS A 419 3.08 8.25 -6.13
N TYR A 420 1.97 8.73 -6.66
CA TYR A 420 2.01 9.66 -7.79
C TYR A 420 2.48 11.06 -7.39
N MET A 421 2.22 11.50 -6.16
CA MET A 421 2.86 12.70 -5.61
C MET A 421 4.39 12.52 -5.58
N MET A 422 4.90 11.39 -5.09
CA MET A 422 6.35 11.14 -5.06
C MET A 422 6.97 11.10 -6.46
N VAL A 423 6.35 10.40 -7.42
CA VAL A 423 6.83 10.33 -8.81
C VAL A 423 6.82 11.71 -9.46
N ALA A 424 5.79 12.52 -9.21
CA ALA A 424 5.74 13.89 -9.71
C ALA A 424 6.84 14.75 -9.09
N LEU A 425 7.00 14.73 -7.76
CA LEU A 425 8.03 15.49 -7.06
C LEU A 425 9.45 15.11 -7.49
N ASP A 426 9.70 13.85 -7.81
CA ASP A 426 10.95 13.39 -8.42
C ASP A 426 11.20 14.13 -9.74
N ASN A 427 10.24 14.12 -10.67
CA ASN A 427 10.38 14.83 -11.95
C ASN A 427 10.49 16.36 -11.79
N PHE A 428 9.75 16.96 -10.85
CA PHE A 428 9.88 18.37 -10.52
C PHE A 428 11.28 18.71 -9.98
N TYR A 429 11.85 17.87 -9.12
CA TYR A 429 13.22 18.04 -8.64
C TYR A 429 14.25 17.89 -9.78
N GLN A 430 14.15 16.83 -10.58
CA GLN A 430 15.10 16.58 -11.67
C GLN A 430 15.12 17.69 -12.73
N LEU A 431 13.96 18.30 -13.02
CA LEU A 431 13.84 19.32 -14.08
C LEU A 431 14.02 20.75 -13.58
N LEU A 432 13.71 21.06 -12.32
CA LEU A 432 13.74 22.42 -11.79
C LEU A 432 14.83 22.65 -10.71
N ASP A 433 15.44 21.59 -10.18
CA ASP A 433 16.51 21.62 -9.16
C ASP A 433 16.14 22.41 -7.89
N ASP A 434 14.86 22.39 -7.49
CA ASP A 434 14.38 23.01 -6.25
C ASP A 434 14.27 21.96 -5.13
N GLU A 435 15.10 22.12 -4.10
CA GLU A 435 15.19 21.22 -2.94
C GLU A 435 13.87 21.06 -2.18
N VAL A 436 12.90 21.98 -2.33
CA VAL A 436 11.57 21.84 -1.72
C VAL A 436 10.89 20.53 -2.16
N TYR A 437 11.04 20.14 -3.43
CA TYR A 437 10.39 18.95 -3.98
C TYR A 437 10.98 17.67 -3.40
N LYS A 438 12.30 17.65 -3.20
CA LYS A 438 13.00 16.54 -2.54
C LYS A 438 12.61 16.39 -1.07
N ILE A 439 12.47 17.50 -0.34
CA ILE A 439 11.99 17.49 1.06
C ILE A 439 10.56 16.95 1.12
N GLN A 440 9.67 17.43 0.25
CA GLN A 440 8.29 16.97 0.16
C GLN A 440 8.20 15.48 -0.22
N LEU A 441 9.04 15.01 -1.13
CA LEU A 441 9.10 13.60 -1.52
C LEU A 441 9.47 12.70 -0.32
N GLN A 442 10.47 13.11 0.46
CA GLN A 442 10.83 12.40 1.69
C GLN A 442 9.67 12.39 2.69
N GLN A 443 9.01 13.54 2.91
CA GLN A 443 7.82 13.64 3.78
C GLN A 443 6.65 12.76 3.31
N ALA A 444 6.43 12.68 1.99
CA ALA A 444 5.41 11.80 1.41
C ALA A 444 5.75 10.34 1.66
N PHE A 445 7.01 9.93 1.50
CA PHE A 445 7.43 8.56 1.80
C PHE A 445 7.26 8.19 3.29
N GLU A 446 7.53 9.13 4.20
CA GLU A 446 7.35 8.93 5.64
C GLU A 446 5.91 8.59 6.03
N TRP A 447 4.91 8.92 5.20
CA TRP A 447 3.53 8.47 5.40
C TRP A 447 3.42 6.94 5.45
N TYR A 448 4.16 6.23 4.58
CA TYR A 448 4.23 4.76 4.62
C TYR A 448 4.87 4.25 5.90
N LEU A 449 5.82 5.01 6.46
CA LEU A 449 6.55 4.68 7.68
C LEU A 449 5.79 5.08 8.96
N GLY A 450 4.54 5.52 8.84
CA GLY A 450 3.70 5.90 9.98
C GLY A 450 3.74 7.38 10.34
N ARG A 451 4.30 8.27 9.52
CA ARG A 451 4.08 9.74 9.66
C ARG A 451 2.72 10.14 9.08
N ASN A 452 1.67 9.55 9.63
CA ASN A 452 0.28 9.79 9.26
C ASN A 452 -0.57 9.97 10.53
N HIS A 453 -1.87 10.25 10.40
CA HIS A 453 -2.70 10.61 11.56
C HIS A 453 -2.92 9.48 12.56
N LEU A 454 -2.76 8.22 12.16
CA LEU A 454 -2.85 7.07 13.06
C LEU A 454 -1.50 6.68 13.69
N ASN A 455 -0.39 7.26 13.24
CA ASN A 455 0.95 6.78 13.55
C ASN A 455 1.15 5.30 13.20
N HIS A 456 0.53 4.85 12.09
CA HIS A 456 0.47 3.44 11.71
C HIS A 456 1.26 3.21 10.43
N ILE A 457 2.17 2.25 10.42
CA ILE A 457 2.91 1.86 9.22
C ILE A 457 1.93 1.32 8.18
N MET A 458 2.03 1.81 6.95
CA MET A 458 1.11 1.45 5.87
C MET A 458 1.60 0.29 5.00
N TYR A 459 2.83 -0.18 5.18
CA TYR A 459 3.37 -1.34 4.47
C TYR A 459 3.67 -2.50 5.43
N ASN A 460 3.69 -3.72 4.89
CA ASN A 460 4.10 -4.90 5.64
C ASN A 460 5.61 -5.14 5.45
N PRO A 461 6.45 -5.00 6.49
CA PRO A 461 7.90 -5.20 6.38
C PRO A 461 8.32 -6.66 6.15
N LEU A 462 7.41 -7.63 6.36
CA LEU A 462 7.69 -9.04 6.12
C LEU A 462 7.58 -9.40 4.63
N THR A 463 6.60 -8.84 3.92
CA THR A 463 6.26 -9.23 2.54
C THR A 463 6.44 -8.12 1.50
N GLY A 464 6.57 -6.87 1.92
CA GLY A 464 6.60 -5.70 1.03
C GLY A 464 5.22 -5.28 0.48
N SER A 465 4.13 -5.81 1.03
CA SER A 465 2.77 -5.36 0.68
C SER A 465 2.42 -4.00 1.27
N CYS A 466 1.34 -3.39 0.82
CA CYS A 466 0.82 -2.12 1.35
C CYS A 466 -0.66 -2.23 1.67
N PHE A 467 -1.10 -1.62 2.76
CA PHE A 467 -2.50 -1.51 3.12
C PHE A 467 -3.24 -0.54 2.20
N ASP A 468 -4.48 -0.87 1.83
CA ASP A 468 -5.26 -0.20 0.78
C ASP A 468 -5.65 1.25 1.10
N GLY A 469 -5.71 1.61 2.39
CA GLY A 469 -6.10 2.95 2.77
C GLY A 469 -6.03 3.23 4.26
N LEU A 470 -5.98 4.52 4.59
CA LEU A 470 -5.92 5.02 5.94
C LEU A 470 -7.21 5.77 6.28
N GLU A 471 -8.03 5.14 7.12
CA GLU A 471 -9.32 5.64 7.56
C GLU A 471 -9.19 6.49 8.83
N LYS A 472 -10.31 7.06 9.30
CA LYS A 472 -10.32 7.96 10.47
C LYS A 472 -9.74 7.31 11.73
N TYR A 473 -10.06 6.04 11.97
CA TYR A 473 -9.70 5.34 13.22
C TYR A 473 -8.98 4.01 12.98
N ASN A 474 -8.86 3.57 11.73
CA ASN A 474 -8.35 2.26 11.38
C ASN A 474 -7.60 2.30 10.04
N VAL A 475 -6.84 1.25 9.78
CA VAL A 475 -6.27 0.98 8.47
C VAL A 475 -7.21 0.03 7.73
N ASN A 476 -7.37 0.21 6.42
CA ASN A 476 -7.97 -0.82 5.57
C ASN A 476 -6.92 -1.93 5.36
N LEU A 477 -7.18 -3.09 5.94
CA LEU A 477 -6.21 -4.18 6.03
C LEU A 477 -5.96 -4.93 4.72
N ASN A 478 -6.80 -4.73 3.70
CA ASN A 478 -6.58 -5.29 2.38
C ASN A 478 -5.26 -4.76 1.80
N GLN A 479 -4.60 -5.62 1.03
CA GLN A 479 -3.31 -5.36 0.42
C GLN A 479 -3.40 -5.70 -1.07
N GLY A 480 -4.23 -4.94 -1.79
CA GLY A 480 -4.51 -5.17 -3.21
C GLY A 480 -3.31 -4.85 -4.11
N ALA A 481 -3.51 -5.01 -5.42
CA ALA A 481 -2.50 -4.69 -6.43
C ALA A 481 -2.15 -3.20 -6.41
N GLU A 482 -3.14 -2.32 -6.50
CA GLU A 482 -2.89 -0.87 -6.58
C GLU A 482 -2.02 -0.38 -5.42
N SER A 483 -2.39 -0.67 -4.18
CA SER A 483 -1.69 -0.20 -2.98
C SER A 483 -0.27 -0.76 -2.91
N SER A 484 -0.12 -2.07 -3.11
CA SER A 484 1.15 -2.77 -2.98
C SER A 484 2.14 -2.36 -4.06
N VAL A 485 1.69 -2.22 -5.31
CA VAL A 485 2.53 -1.75 -6.42
C VAL A 485 2.86 -0.26 -6.25
N CYS A 486 1.93 0.56 -5.77
CA CYS A 486 2.19 1.97 -5.47
C CYS A 486 3.27 2.14 -4.41
N TYR A 487 3.25 1.32 -3.34
CA TYR A 487 4.34 1.32 -2.36
C TYR A 487 5.67 0.88 -2.99
N LEU A 488 5.67 -0.15 -3.83
CA LEU A 488 6.88 -0.63 -4.51
C LEU A 488 7.52 0.46 -5.39
N ILE A 489 6.71 1.15 -6.20
CA ILE A 489 7.16 2.30 -7.00
C ILE A 489 7.68 3.42 -6.10
N SER A 490 6.93 3.75 -5.04
CA SER A 490 7.33 4.79 -4.06
C SER A 490 8.69 4.47 -3.43
N TRP A 491 8.93 3.21 -3.07
CA TRP A 491 10.20 2.77 -2.52
C TRP A 491 11.34 2.93 -3.53
N LEU A 492 11.14 2.52 -4.79
CA LEU A 492 12.13 2.63 -5.86
C LEU A 492 12.49 4.09 -6.17
N VAL A 493 11.50 5.00 -6.13
CA VAL A 493 11.72 6.45 -6.24
C VAL A 493 12.49 6.96 -5.01
N ALA A 494 12.05 6.62 -3.80
CA ALA A 494 12.70 7.03 -2.56
C ALA A 494 14.17 6.57 -2.47
N LEU A 495 14.53 5.44 -3.08
CA LEU A 495 15.89 4.90 -3.08
C LEU A 495 16.97 5.94 -3.43
N GLN A 496 16.65 6.89 -4.31
CA GLN A 496 17.57 7.94 -4.77
C GLN A 496 17.80 9.05 -3.73
N TYR A 497 16.88 9.19 -2.77
CA TYR A 497 16.80 10.32 -1.85
C TYR A 497 17.16 9.97 -0.41
N PHE A 498 17.19 8.67 -0.07
CA PHE A 498 17.55 8.20 1.24
C PHE A 498 19.00 7.73 1.25
N GLN A 499 19.73 8.07 2.32
CA GLN A 499 21.14 7.67 2.46
C GLN A 499 21.23 6.15 2.56
N GLN A 500 21.71 5.50 1.50
CA GLN A 500 22.18 4.12 1.60
C GLN A 500 23.49 4.15 2.40
N GLU A 501 23.54 3.43 3.52
CA GLU A 501 24.84 3.04 4.05
C GLU A 501 25.53 2.20 2.96
N LYS A 502 26.56 2.76 2.31
CA LYS A 502 27.64 1.88 1.85
C LYS A 502 28.02 1.08 3.10
N LYS A 503 27.82 -0.24 3.08
CA LYS A 503 28.40 -1.15 4.07
C LYS A 503 29.93 -1.08 3.97
N THR A 504 30.55 0.04 4.32
CA THR A 504 31.84 0.01 4.98
C THR A 504 31.53 -0.53 6.35
N ILE A 505 31.69 -1.84 6.54
CA ILE A 505 31.96 -2.40 7.86
C ILE A 505 33.24 -1.70 8.29
N PRO A 506 33.21 -0.73 9.22
CA PRO A 506 34.46 -0.30 9.79
C PRO A 506 34.86 -1.44 10.71
N LEU A 507 35.96 -2.12 10.37
CA LEU A 507 36.68 -3.00 11.29
C LEU A 507 37.14 -2.15 12.49
N TYR A 508 36.24 -1.82 13.40
CA TYR A 508 36.57 -1.23 14.70
C TYR A 508 36.98 -2.36 15.64
N TYR A 509 38.20 -2.87 15.42
CA TYR A 509 38.91 -3.73 16.34
C TYR A 509 39.64 -2.93 17.45
N SER A 510 39.34 -1.65 17.65
CA SER A 510 40.11 -0.77 18.57
C SER A 510 39.34 -0.26 19.79
N SER A 511 38.02 -0.47 19.89
CA SER A 511 37.24 -0.03 21.06
C SER A 511 37.11 -1.08 22.18
N LEU A 512 37.37 -2.37 21.88
CA LEU A 512 37.33 -3.45 22.89
C LEU A 512 38.55 -3.46 23.83
N GLN A 513 39.70 -2.92 23.41
CA GLN A 513 40.87 -2.79 24.29
C GLN A 513 40.72 -1.70 25.36
N LYS A 514 39.92 -0.66 25.09
CA LYS A 514 39.70 0.44 26.05
C LYS A 514 38.70 0.09 27.16
N ALA A 515 37.83 -0.90 26.93
CA ALA A 515 36.92 -1.41 27.95
C ALA A 515 37.62 -2.43 28.88
N LEU A 516 38.60 -3.18 28.38
CA LEU A 516 39.38 -4.13 29.17
C LEU A 516 40.42 -3.48 30.10
N SER A 517 40.86 -2.25 29.83
CA SER A 517 41.78 -1.52 30.71
C SER A 517 41.13 -0.89 31.95
N TYR A 518 39.79 -1.00 32.09
CA TYR A 518 39.06 -0.58 33.30
C TYR A 518 38.64 -1.76 34.19
N LEU A 519 38.99 -3.00 33.82
CA LEU A 519 38.64 -4.24 34.53
C LEU A 519 39.85 -5.10 34.93
N LEU A 520 41.06 -4.53 34.87
CA LEU A 520 42.29 -5.01 35.50
C LEU A 520 42.88 -3.87 36.31
#